data_AF-C5KJJ6-F1
#
_entry.id   AF-C5KJJ6-F1
#
_cell.length_a   1.000
_cell.length_b   1.000
_cell.length_c   1.000
_cell.angle_alpha   90.00
_cell.angle_beta   90.00
_cell.angle_gamma   90.00
#
_symmetry.space_group_name_H-M   'P 1'
#
loop_
_entity.id
_entity.type
_entity.pdbx_description
1 polymer ?
#
loop_
_entity_poly.entity_id
_entity_poly.type
_entity_poly.pdbx_seq_one_letter_code
_entity_poly.pdbx_strand_id
1 'polypeptide(L)'
;MVAEETFLGWYATDSQDSEALTNLARDSLLKYNLSIIDCIGITTDGAMNMRGKHRGVKARFKNLSQSILHVYCAGHALNLVSRQSTENVEACLSSLEFASGIARYIKGSQKRQQEWKSFCADIDQGYLGGDFFAGRADAAQSSENSEDRAKAREYVNRMDDFRTYYALRVMDDAYDVILPIHAGLQSPELSVCAAIAMIEGLQKNLLGYAQDWSRLKGFYEMVKDDSLKMNIEGPRLERAARKGFRPSRAGLSGEQKEDLSLVQHVGPTLSGESTAPC
;
A
#
# COMPACT_ATOMS: atom_id res chain seq x y z
N MET A 1 -28.88 13.65 19.35
CA MET A 1 -28.61 12.28 19.83
C MET A 1 -27.10 12.15 19.81
N VAL A 2 -26.48 12.04 20.98
CA VAL A 2 -25.01 11.87 21.10
C VAL A 2 -24.76 10.37 21.03
N ALA A 3 -23.88 9.94 20.13
CA ALA A 3 -23.46 8.55 20.08
C ALA A 3 -22.49 8.30 21.25
N GLU A 4 -22.71 7.23 22.00
CA GLU A 4 -21.81 6.78 23.06
C GLU A 4 -21.17 5.46 22.63
N GLU A 5 -19.85 5.37 22.74
CA GLU A 5 -19.10 4.15 22.49
C GLU A 5 -18.72 3.52 23.83
N THR A 6 -19.08 2.26 24.02
CA THR A 6 -18.76 1.50 25.24
C THR A 6 -18.06 0.20 24.87
N PHE A 7 -16.83 0.03 25.36
CA PHE A 7 -16.12 -1.24 25.24
C PHE A 7 -16.72 -2.29 26.17
N LEU A 8 -17.16 -3.43 25.62
CA LEU A 8 -17.80 -4.50 26.40
C LEU A 8 -16.78 -5.46 27.04
N GLY A 9 -15.69 -5.80 26.34
CA GLY A 9 -14.69 -6.72 26.85
C GLY A 9 -13.95 -7.52 25.79
N TRP A 10 -12.93 -8.24 26.24
CA TRP A 10 -12.23 -9.26 25.47
C TRP A 10 -12.84 -10.62 25.74
N TYR A 11 -13.21 -11.34 24.67
CA TYR A 11 -13.82 -12.67 24.78
C TYR A 11 -12.93 -13.69 24.07
N ALA A 12 -12.39 -14.63 24.83
CA ALA A 12 -11.60 -15.72 24.29
C ALA A 12 -12.50 -16.74 23.58
N THR A 13 -11.98 -17.35 22.52
CA THR A 13 -12.62 -18.47 21.81
C THR A 13 -11.56 -19.40 21.27
N ASP A 14 -11.80 -20.70 21.39
CA ASP A 14 -10.93 -21.74 20.84
C ASP A 14 -11.26 -22.04 19.36
N SER A 15 -12.39 -21.50 18.86
CA SER A 15 -12.80 -21.65 17.46
C SER A 15 -12.99 -20.28 16.79
N GLN A 16 -12.50 -20.19 15.56
CA GLN A 16 -12.72 -19.05 14.66
C GLN A 16 -13.87 -19.29 13.67
N ASP A 17 -14.59 -20.40 13.81
CA ASP A 17 -15.75 -20.65 12.97
C ASP A 17 -16.84 -19.59 13.22
N SER A 18 -17.66 -19.37 12.20
CA SER A 18 -18.70 -18.35 12.25
C SER A 18 -19.80 -18.63 13.27
N GLU A 19 -20.00 -19.88 13.69
CA GLU A 19 -21.02 -20.26 14.67
C GLU A 19 -20.59 -19.89 16.08
N ALA A 20 -19.40 -20.32 16.47
CA ALA A 20 -18.73 -20.00 17.71
C ALA A 20 -18.63 -18.48 17.87
N LEU A 21 -18.19 -17.75 16.84
CA LEU A 21 -18.13 -16.29 16.89
C LEU A 21 -19.50 -15.63 17.06
N THR A 22 -20.54 -16.16 16.40
CA THR A 22 -21.91 -15.63 16.54
C THR A 22 -22.46 -15.87 17.94
N ASN A 23 -22.30 -17.09 18.45
CA ASN A 23 -22.76 -17.46 19.79
C ASN A 23 -22.00 -16.65 20.85
N LEU A 24 -20.68 -16.52 20.71
CA LEU A 24 -19.85 -15.73 21.62
C LEU A 24 -20.33 -14.28 21.67
N ALA A 25 -20.57 -13.64 20.53
CA ALA A 25 -21.06 -12.26 20.47
C ALA A 25 -22.46 -12.13 21.10
N ARG A 26 -23.38 -13.04 20.78
CA ARG A 26 -24.73 -13.06 21.38
C ARG A 26 -24.67 -13.23 22.90
N ASP A 27 -23.92 -14.21 23.38
CA ASP A 27 -23.81 -14.53 24.80
C ASP A 27 -23.10 -13.39 25.55
N SER A 28 -22.19 -12.68 24.89
CA SER A 28 -21.54 -11.48 25.41
C SER A 28 -22.53 -10.32 25.58
N LEU A 29 -23.42 -10.07 24.60
CA LEU A 29 -24.48 -9.06 24.72
C LEU A 29 -25.48 -9.41 25.83
N LEU A 30 -25.88 -10.68 25.93
CA LEU A 30 -26.82 -11.15 26.95
C LEU A 30 -26.30 -10.95 28.39
N LYS A 31 -24.98 -11.03 28.62
CA LYS A 31 -24.38 -10.72 29.93
C LYS A 31 -24.68 -9.30 30.43
N TYR A 32 -24.94 -8.36 29.52
CA TYR A 32 -25.30 -6.98 29.83
C TYR A 32 -26.80 -6.71 29.62
N ASN A 33 -27.62 -7.76 29.51
CA ASN A 33 -29.05 -7.67 29.19
C ASN A 33 -29.35 -6.92 27.88
N LEU A 34 -28.42 -6.95 26.92
CA LEU A 34 -28.62 -6.37 25.59
C LEU A 34 -29.22 -7.44 24.67
N SER A 35 -30.45 -7.22 24.23
CA SER A 35 -31.13 -8.12 23.29
C SER A 35 -30.58 -7.93 21.88
N ILE A 36 -30.39 -9.03 21.16
CA ILE A 36 -30.00 -8.98 19.75
C ILE A 36 -31.07 -8.35 18.86
N ILE A 37 -32.34 -8.36 19.30
CA ILE A 37 -33.46 -7.76 18.58
C ILE A 37 -33.32 -6.23 18.50
N ASP A 38 -32.67 -5.64 19.50
CA ASP A 38 -32.40 -4.20 19.57
C ASP A 38 -31.15 -3.79 18.78
N CYS A 39 -30.41 -4.76 18.24
CA CYS A 39 -29.24 -4.51 17.40
C CYS A 39 -29.70 -3.97 16.03
N ILE A 40 -29.24 -2.76 15.69
CA ILE A 40 -29.52 -2.13 14.39
C ILE A 40 -28.47 -2.53 13.35
N GLY A 41 -27.23 -2.80 13.77
CA GLY A 41 -26.18 -3.17 12.84
C GLY A 41 -24.93 -3.79 13.48
N ILE A 42 -24.18 -4.48 12.63
CA ILE A 42 -22.90 -5.11 12.95
C ILE A 42 -21.83 -4.68 11.93
N THR A 43 -20.60 -4.47 12.41
CA THR A 43 -19.47 -4.10 11.57
C THR A 43 -18.35 -5.14 11.68
N THR A 44 -17.80 -5.62 10.56
CA THR A 44 -16.71 -6.61 10.56
C THR A 44 -15.68 -6.32 9.47
N ASP A 45 -14.48 -6.91 9.59
CA ASP A 45 -13.37 -6.78 8.62
C ASP A 45 -13.63 -7.46 7.26
N GLY A 46 -14.63 -8.34 7.18
CA GLY A 46 -14.93 -9.08 5.96
C GLY A 46 -14.05 -10.32 5.76
N ALA A 47 -13.40 -10.83 6.80
CA ALA A 47 -12.76 -12.14 6.78
C ALA A 47 -13.76 -13.24 6.34
N MET A 48 -13.26 -14.37 5.82
CA MET A 48 -14.10 -15.43 5.23
C MET A 48 -15.24 -15.88 6.16
N ASN A 49 -14.94 -16.07 7.45
CA ASN A 49 -15.90 -16.50 8.46
C ASN A 49 -16.90 -15.39 8.84
N MET A 50 -16.55 -14.11 8.60
CA MET A 50 -17.41 -12.96 8.84
C MET A 50 -18.37 -12.71 7.66
N ARG A 51 -17.86 -12.77 6.42
CA ARG A 51 -18.57 -12.34 5.19
C ARG A 51 -19.44 -13.40 4.53
N GLY A 52 -19.31 -14.68 4.91
CA GLY A 52 -19.95 -15.79 4.20
C GLY A 52 -21.48 -15.62 4.02
N LYS A 53 -21.96 -15.81 2.78
CA LYS A 53 -23.36 -15.57 2.38
C LYS A 53 -24.39 -16.43 3.14
N HIS A 54 -24.03 -17.68 3.42
CA HIS A 54 -24.96 -18.66 4.03
C HIS A 54 -24.56 -19.02 5.46
N ARG A 55 -23.26 -19.08 5.73
CA ARG A 55 -22.72 -19.55 7.01
C ARG A 55 -21.92 -18.51 7.75
N GLY A 56 -21.64 -17.33 7.19
CA GLY A 56 -20.83 -16.32 7.87
C GLY A 56 -21.56 -15.67 9.04
N VAL A 57 -20.82 -14.99 9.92
CA VAL A 57 -21.38 -14.22 11.05
C VAL A 57 -22.48 -13.28 10.58
N LYS A 58 -22.25 -12.56 9.47
CA LYS A 58 -23.26 -11.72 8.82
C LYS A 58 -24.59 -12.44 8.59
N ALA A 59 -24.55 -13.62 7.98
CA ALA A 59 -25.75 -14.37 7.62
C ALA A 59 -26.46 -14.89 8.88
N ARG A 60 -25.70 -15.33 9.89
CA ARG A 60 -26.27 -15.83 11.15
C ARG A 60 -26.94 -14.72 11.95
N PHE A 61 -26.32 -13.56 12.08
CA PHE A 61 -26.96 -12.39 12.71
C PHE A 61 -28.23 -11.97 11.97
N LYS A 62 -28.20 -11.95 10.63
CA LYS A 62 -29.38 -11.63 9.83
C LYS A 62 -30.53 -12.64 9.97
N ASN A 63 -30.21 -13.91 10.24
CA ASN A 63 -31.21 -14.93 10.56
C ASN A 63 -31.84 -14.74 11.94
N LEU A 64 -31.10 -14.17 12.90
CA LEU A 64 -31.63 -13.83 14.23
C LEU A 64 -32.54 -12.60 14.17
N SER A 65 -32.17 -11.60 13.37
CA SER A 65 -33.00 -10.43 13.11
C SER A 65 -32.76 -9.88 11.70
N GLN A 66 -33.83 -9.84 10.90
CA GLN A 66 -33.75 -9.40 9.49
C GLN A 66 -33.48 -7.91 9.34
N SER A 67 -33.69 -7.11 10.39
CA SER A 67 -33.43 -5.66 10.39
C SER A 67 -31.95 -5.29 10.56
N ILE A 68 -31.10 -6.24 10.95
CA ILE A 68 -29.68 -5.97 11.20
C ILE A 68 -28.97 -5.59 9.89
N LEU A 69 -28.40 -4.40 9.89
CA LEU A 69 -27.50 -3.93 8.85
C LEU A 69 -26.09 -4.49 9.07
N HIS A 70 -25.43 -4.89 8.00
CA HIS A 70 -24.03 -5.29 8.06
C HIS A 70 -23.17 -4.34 7.25
N VAL A 71 -22.16 -3.77 7.91
CA VAL A 71 -21.21 -2.83 7.33
C VAL A 71 -19.81 -3.44 7.35
N TYR A 72 -19.04 -3.26 6.28
CA TYR A 72 -17.63 -3.65 6.29
C TYR A 72 -16.79 -2.52 6.89
N CYS A 73 -15.73 -2.88 7.61
CA CYS A 73 -14.77 -1.91 8.11
C CYS A 73 -14.14 -1.16 6.92
N ALA A 74 -14.40 0.15 6.82
CA ALA A 74 -13.90 0.99 5.75
C ALA A 74 -12.36 1.08 5.76
N GLY A 75 -11.74 1.15 6.95
CA GLY A 75 -10.28 1.12 7.09
C GLY A 75 -9.68 -0.17 6.53
N HIS A 76 -10.24 -1.33 6.88
CA HIS A 76 -9.78 -2.62 6.35
C HIS A 76 -9.97 -2.71 4.83
N ALA A 77 -11.14 -2.30 4.33
CA ALA A 77 -11.42 -2.27 2.89
C ALA A 77 -10.43 -1.38 2.13
N LEU A 78 -10.12 -0.18 2.66
CA LEU A 78 -9.15 0.72 2.06
C LEU A 78 -7.76 0.08 2.03
N ASN A 79 -7.31 -0.52 3.14
CA ASN A 79 -6.02 -1.21 3.20
C ASN A 79 -5.92 -2.37 2.19
N LEU A 80 -7.01 -3.14 2.01
CA LEU A 80 -7.06 -4.20 1.00
C LEU A 80 -6.93 -3.65 -0.42
N VAL A 81 -7.67 -2.59 -0.75
CA VAL A 81 -7.60 -1.96 -2.08
C VAL A 81 -6.20 -1.40 -2.34
N SER A 82 -5.62 -0.67 -1.37
CA SER A 82 -4.26 -0.15 -1.51
C SER A 82 -3.23 -1.25 -1.75
N ARG A 83 -3.31 -2.36 -0.99
CA ARG A 83 -2.44 -3.52 -1.21
C ARG A 83 -2.61 -4.09 -2.63
N GLN A 84 -3.84 -4.34 -3.05
CA GLN A 84 -4.14 -4.91 -4.37
C GLN A 84 -3.68 -4.00 -5.51
N SER A 85 -3.87 -2.68 -5.37
CA SER A 85 -3.37 -1.70 -6.32
C SER A 85 -1.85 -1.80 -6.50
N THR A 86 -1.11 -1.97 -5.41
CA THR A 86 0.34 -2.11 -5.46
C THR A 86 0.79 -3.45 -6.06
N GLU A 87 0.07 -4.54 -5.77
CA GLU A 87 0.32 -5.87 -6.34
C GLU A 87 0.08 -5.91 -7.86
N ASN A 88 -0.86 -5.11 -8.37
CA ASN A 88 -1.16 -5.04 -9.80
C ASN A 88 -0.10 -4.29 -10.61
N VAL A 89 0.82 -3.57 -9.96
CA VAL A 89 1.91 -2.83 -10.63
C VAL A 89 3.22 -3.56 -10.36
N GLU A 90 3.73 -4.29 -11.36
CA GLU A 90 4.94 -5.13 -11.25
C GLU A 90 6.13 -4.39 -10.60
N ALA A 91 6.40 -3.15 -11.01
CA ALA A 91 7.49 -2.36 -10.46
C ALA A 91 7.31 -2.05 -8.97
N CYS A 92 6.08 -1.81 -8.53
CA CYS A 92 5.77 -1.54 -7.13
C CYS A 92 5.81 -2.82 -6.29
N LEU A 93 5.22 -3.91 -6.78
CA LEU A 93 5.29 -5.23 -6.15
C LEU A 93 6.75 -5.66 -5.95
N SER A 94 7.54 -5.61 -7.02
CA SER A 94 8.97 -5.95 -7.00
C SER A 94 9.74 -5.08 -6.00
N SER A 95 9.42 -3.78 -5.89
CA SER A 95 10.05 -2.87 -4.93
C SER A 95 9.63 -3.13 -3.49
N LEU A 96 8.37 -3.51 -3.25
CA LEU A 96 7.89 -3.93 -1.92
C LEU A 96 8.50 -5.26 -1.46
N GLU A 97 8.61 -6.24 -2.35
CA GLU A 97 9.26 -7.52 -2.05
C GLU A 97 10.73 -7.32 -1.70
N PHE A 98 11.39 -6.40 -2.41
CA PHE A 98 12.74 -5.96 -2.12
C PHE A 98 12.88 -5.32 -0.74
N ALA A 99 12.04 -4.32 -0.42
CA ALA A 99 12.02 -3.69 0.90
C ALA A 99 11.75 -4.72 2.01
N SER A 100 10.82 -5.64 1.77
CA SER A 100 10.51 -6.75 2.67
C SER A 100 11.68 -7.74 2.83
N GLY A 101 12.47 -7.93 1.76
CA GLY A 101 13.72 -8.71 1.78
C GLY A 101 14.77 -8.09 2.68
N ILE A 102 15.01 -6.78 2.54
CA ILE A 102 15.92 -6.03 3.42
C ILE A 102 15.48 -6.14 4.88
N ALA A 103 14.18 -5.92 5.16
CA ALA A 103 13.66 -6.01 6.52
C ALA A 103 13.86 -7.40 7.13
N ARG A 104 13.63 -8.48 6.37
CA ARG A 104 13.89 -9.86 6.81
C ARG A 104 15.38 -10.11 7.03
N TYR A 105 16.24 -9.60 6.14
CA TYR A 105 17.68 -9.73 6.26
C TYR A 105 18.20 -9.08 7.55
N ILE A 106 17.77 -7.85 7.84
CA ILE A 106 18.10 -7.13 9.07
C ILE A 106 17.60 -7.92 10.29
N LYS A 107 16.32 -8.31 10.31
CA LYS A 107 15.72 -9.07 11.42
C LYS A 107 16.39 -10.42 11.67
N GLY A 108 16.99 -11.02 10.65
CA GLY A 108 17.70 -12.29 10.77
C GLY A 108 18.99 -12.27 11.60
N SER A 109 19.47 -11.10 12.06
CA SER A 109 20.66 -11.02 12.93
C SER A 109 20.52 -9.94 13.99
N GLN A 110 20.79 -10.29 15.25
CA GLN A 110 20.79 -9.34 16.36
C GLN A 110 21.80 -8.20 16.15
N LYS A 111 22.96 -8.51 15.58
CA LYS A 111 24.00 -7.51 15.24
C LYS A 111 23.45 -6.49 14.23
N ARG A 112 22.84 -6.96 13.13
CA ARG A 112 22.24 -6.08 12.11
C ARG A 112 21.08 -5.24 12.66
N GLN A 113 20.30 -5.79 13.58
CA GLN A 113 19.24 -5.02 14.25
C GLN A 113 19.79 -3.89 15.12
N GLN A 114 20.92 -4.11 15.82
CA GLN A 114 21.58 -3.06 16.61
C GLN A 114 22.17 -1.97 15.70
N GLU A 115 22.87 -2.37 14.64
CA GLU A 115 23.42 -1.44 13.63
C GLU A 115 22.31 -0.61 12.97
N TRP A 116 21.19 -1.25 12.61
CA TRP A 116 20.01 -0.56 12.06
C TRP A 116 19.43 0.48 13.04
N LYS A 117 19.37 0.17 14.33
CA LYS A 117 18.87 1.13 15.34
C LYS A 117 19.78 2.35 15.47
N SER A 118 21.09 2.14 15.49
CA SER A 118 22.05 3.25 15.49
C SER A 118 21.91 4.09 14.23
N PHE A 119 21.82 3.44 13.07
CA PHE A 119 21.59 4.11 11.80
C PHE A 119 20.32 4.96 11.81
N CYS A 120 19.18 4.43 12.25
CA CYS A 120 17.94 5.20 12.38
C CYS A 120 18.09 6.43 13.29
N ALA A 121 18.80 6.29 14.42
CA ALA A 121 19.05 7.41 15.32
C ALA A 121 19.88 8.53 14.67
N ASP A 122 20.82 8.17 13.79
CA ASP A 122 21.61 9.13 13.01
C ASP A 122 20.75 9.85 11.94
N ILE A 123 19.79 9.14 11.32
CA ILE A 123 18.81 9.76 10.39
C ILE A 123 17.96 10.80 11.11
N ASP A 124 17.38 10.43 12.26
CA ASP A 124 16.45 11.28 13.00
C ASP A 124 17.10 12.59 13.47
N GLN A 125 18.43 12.58 13.64
CA GLN A 125 19.23 13.73 14.02
C GLN A 125 19.72 14.55 12.80
N GLY A 126 19.34 14.15 11.58
CA GLY A 126 19.66 14.87 10.34
C GLY A 126 21.11 14.73 9.87
N TYR A 127 21.85 13.72 10.35
CA TYR A 127 23.27 13.56 10.03
C TYR A 127 23.55 12.94 8.66
N LEU A 128 22.53 12.57 7.89
CA LEU A 128 22.71 11.98 6.57
C LEU A 128 22.84 13.05 5.48
N GLY A 129 24.08 13.41 5.14
CA GLY A 129 24.43 14.18 3.94
C GLY A 129 24.71 13.28 2.72
N GLY A 130 24.99 13.89 1.56
CA GLY A 130 25.27 13.17 0.30
C GLY A 130 26.46 12.19 0.38
N ASP A 131 27.44 12.47 1.23
CA ASP A 131 28.62 11.61 1.44
C ASP A 131 28.27 10.27 2.11
N PHE A 132 27.15 10.18 2.84
CA PHE A 132 26.73 8.94 3.49
C PHE A 132 26.39 7.85 2.46
N PHE A 133 25.72 8.23 1.37
CA PHE A 133 25.28 7.29 0.34
C PHE A 133 26.41 6.83 -0.57
N ALA A 134 27.54 7.56 -0.61
CA ALA A 134 28.72 7.21 -1.40
C ALA A 134 29.43 5.95 -0.88
N GLY A 135 29.34 5.62 0.42
CA GLY A 135 30.03 4.48 1.04
C GLY A 135 29.26 3.14 1.01
N ARG A 136 28.08 3.07 0.38
CA ARG A 136 27.20 1.87 0.44
C ARG A 136 27.83 0.64 -0.21
N ALA A 137 28.54 0.82 -1.32
CA ALA A 137 29.22 -0.26 -2.02
C ALA A 137 30.32 -0.88 -1.17
N ASP A 138 31.09 -0.06 -0.45
CA ASP A 138 32.18 -0.50 0.44
C ASP A 138 31.61 -1.21 1.68
N ALA A 139 30.54 -0.67 2.25
CA ALA A 139 29.83 -1.28 3.38
C ALA A 139 29.35 -2.71 3.06
N ALA A 140 28.85 -2.96 1.84
CA ALA A 140 28.42 -4.29 1.42
C ALA A 140 29.57 -5.32 1.35
N GLN A 141 30.83 -4.88 1.31
CA GLN A 141 32.01 -5.76 1.27
C GLN A 141 32.59 -6.09 2.65
N SER A 142 32.12 -5.41 3.70
CA SER A 142 32.69 -5.48 5.06
C SER A 142 32.45 -6.80 5.81
N SER A 143 31.49 -7.62 5.38
CA SER A 143 31.20 -8.90 6.06
C SER A 143 32.26 -9.97 5.77
N GLU A 144 32.69 -10.70 6.80
CA GLU A 144 33.64 -11.81 6.63
C GLU A 144 33.00 -13.01 5.89
N ASN A 145 31.67 -13.16 5.99
CA ASN A 145 30.92 -14.25 5.34
C ASN A 145 30.67 -13.93 3.86
N SER A 146 31.08 -14.84 2.96
CA SER A 146 30.92 -14.70 1.51
C SER A 146 29.46 -14.63 1.06
N GLU A 147 28.56 -15.42 1.67
CA GLU A 147 27.14 -15.43 1.32
C GLU A 147 26.45 -14.13 1.75
N ASP A 148 26.77 -13.63 2.94
CA ASP A 148 26.25 -12.36 3.44
C ASP A 148 26.72 -11.19 2.57
N ARG A 149 28.00 -11.18 2.16
CA ARG A 149 28.50 -10.18 1.22
C ARG A 149 27.82 -10.23 -0.14
N ALA A 150 27.53 -11.43 -0.67
CA ALA A 150 26.85 -11.58 -1.94
C ALA A 150 25.43 -11.00 -1.87
N LYS A 151 24.67 -11.36 -0.82
CA LYS A 151 23.32 -10.82 -0.59
C LYS A 151 23.33 -9.31 -0.34
N ALA A 152 24.25 -8.80 0.46
CA ALA A 152 24.37 -7.36 0.71
C ALA A 152 24.65 -6.57 -0.59
N ARG A 153 25.53 -7.09 -1.45
CA ARG A 153 25.80 -6.49 -2.76
C ARG A 153 24.59 -6.52 -3.69
N GLU A 154 23.84 -7.62 -3.71
CA GLU A 154 22.59 -7.71 -4.46
C GLU A 154 21.59 -6.64 -4.00
N TYR A 155 21.45 -6.46 -2.69
CA TYR A 155 20.58 -5.41 -2.15
C TYR A 155 21.06 -4.01 -2.56
N VAL A 156 22.35 -3.68 -2.42
CA VAL A 156 22.89 -2.37 -2.81
C VAL A 156 22.68 -2.10 -4.30
N ASN A 157 22.97 -3.07 -5.17
CA ASN A 157 22.77 -2.91 -6.61
C ASN A 157 21.31 -2.59 -6.97
N ARG A 158 20.36 -3.15 -6.22
CA ARG A 158 18.93 -2.90 -6.43
C ARG A 158 18.43 -1.63 -5.71
N MET A 159 19.12 -1.14 -4.68
CA MET A 159 18.90 0.21 -4.14
C MET A 159 19.34 1.29 -5.14
N ASP A 160 20.41 1.02 -5.90
CA ASP A 160 20.95 1.94 -6.91
C ASP A 160 20.27 1.81 -8.29
N ASP A 161 19.17 1.06 -8.37
CA ASP A 161 18.35 0.95 -9.57
C ASP A 161 17.26 2.03 -9.59
N PHE A 162 17.26 2.87 -10.65
CA PHE A 162 16.29 3.94 -10.83
C PHE A 162 14.85 3.43 -10.84
N ARG A 163 14.57 2.27 -11.44
CA ARG A 163 13.20 1.73 -11.52
C ARG A 163 12.67 1.41 -10.13
N THR A 164 13.50 0.80 -9.28
CA THR A 164 13.17 0.51 -7.88
C THR A 164 12.98 1.80 -7.09
N TYR A 165 13.91 2.76 -7.21
CA TYR A 165 13.80 4.07 -6.54
C TYR A 165 12.52 4.82 -6.94
N TYR A 166 12.25 4.93 -8.24
CA TYR A 166 11.07 5.59 -8.77
C TYR A 166 9.77 4.93 -8.28
N ALA A 167 9.69 3.60 -8.31
CA ALA A 167 8.52 2.88 -7.81
C ALA A 167 8.28 3.10 -6.31
N LEU A 168 9.33 3.15 -5.49
CA LEU A 168 9.23 3.51 -4.07
C LEU A 168 8.70 4.94 -3.89
N ARG A 169 9.18 5.91 -4.68
CA ARG A 169 8.70 7.30 -4.63
C ARG A 169 7.24 7.42 -5.07
N VAL A 170 6.81 6.67 -6.09
CA VAL A 170 5.39 6.63 -6.51
C VAL A 170 4.50 6.08 -5.41
N MET A 171 4.92 5.01 -4.73
CA MET A 171 4.18 4.47 -3.59
C MET A 171 4.10 5.49 -2.46
N ASP A 172 5.21 6.14 -2.11
CA ASP A 172 5.25 7.18 -1.08
C ASP A 172 4.26 8.32 -1.37
N ASP A 173 4.28 8.87 -2.60
CA ASP A 173 3.35 9.92 -3.06
C ASP A 173 1.87 9.50 -2.98
N ALA A 174 1.57 8.22 -3.28
CA ALA A 174 0.22 7.70 -3.12
C ALA A 174 -0.18 7.51 -1.66
N TYR A 175 0.72 6.97 -0.83
CA TYR A 175 0.46 6.71 0.59
C TYR A 175 0.37 7.99 1.42
N ASP A 176 1.04 9.07 1.03
CA ASP A 176 0.88 10.40 1.65
C ASP A 176 -0.56 10.90 1.62
N VAL A 177 -1.34 10.53 0.59
CA VAL A 177 -2.76 10.86 0.49
C VAL A 177 -3.64 9.82 1.18
N ILE A 178 -3.28 8.54 1.09
CA ILE A 178 -4.10 7.42 1.61
C ILE A 178 -4.03 7.32 3.14
N LEU A 179 -2.85 7.46 3.74
CA LEU A 179 -2.63 7.20 5.17
C LEU A 179 -3.44 8.14 6.09
N PRO A 180 -3.53 9.46 5.83
CA PRO A 180 -4.38 10.34 6.64
C PRO A 180 -5.86 9.94 6.58
N ILE A 181 -6.36 9.52 5.42
CA ILE A 181 -7.74 9.04 5.25
C ILE A 181 -7.94 7.73 6.02
N HIS A 182 -7.00 6.78 5.90
CA HIS A 182 -7.05 5.53 6.63
C HIS A 182 -7.05 5.73 8.16
N ALA A 183 -6.28 6.70 8.67
CA ALA A 183 -6.27 7.06 10.08
C ALA A 183 -7.60 7.70 10.50
N GLY A 184 -8.13 8.64 9.72
CA GLY A 184 -9.40 9.28 10.05
C GLY A 184 -10.62 8.35 9.95
N LEU A 185 -10.56 7.30 9.11
CA LEU A 185 -11.57 6.24 9.07
C LEU A 185 -11.68 5.41 10.36
N GLN A 186 -10.70 5.54 11.27
CA GLN A 186 -10.66 4.87 12.56
C GLN A 186 -10.99 5.81 13.73
N SER A 187 -11.40 7.05 13.44
CA SER A 187 -11.80 8.00 14.48
C SER A 187 -13.07 7.50 15.21
N PRO A 188 -13.12 7.56 16.56
CA PRO A 188 -14.27 7.08 17.34
C PRO A 188 -15.55 7.91 17.08
N GLU A 189 -15.40 9.17 16.69
CA GLU A 189 -16.54 10.06 16.40
C GLU A 189 -17.01 9.99 14.94
N LEU A 190 -16.47 9.06 14.15
CA LEU A 190 -16.73 8.98 12.72
C LEU A 190 -18.14 8.47 12.44
N SER A 191 -18.93 9.29 11.73
CA SER A 191 -20.20 8.84 11.16
C SER A 191 -20.01 8.09 9.84
N VAL A 192 -20.94 7.21 9.51
CA VAL A 192 -20.95 6.50 8.20
C VAL A 192 -20.97 7.48 7.03
N CYS A 193 -21.71 8.59 7.13
CA CYS A 193 -21.75 9.63 6.09
C CYS A 193 -20.39 10.31 5.90
N ALA A 194 -19.68 10.61 7.00
CA ALA A 194 -18.34 11.16 6.95
C ALA A 194 -17.35 10.17 6.32
N ALA A 195 -17.42 8.88 6.68
CA ALA A 195 -16.60 7.83 6.08
C ALA A 195 -16.79 7.75 4.56
N ILE A 196 -18.03 7.81 4.07
CA ILE A 196 -18.34 7.83 2.62
C ILE A 196 -17.69 9.06 1.97
N ALA A 197 -17.91 10.25 2.53
CA ALA A 197 -17.34 11.48 1.97
C ALA A 197 -15.81 11.46 1.90
N MET A 198 -15.15 10.87 2.91
CA MET A 198 -13.70 10.70 2.94
C MET A 198 -13.20 9.77 1.81
N ILE A 199 -13.87 8.64 1.60
CA ILE A 199 -13.50 7.68 0.53
C ILE A 199 -13.76 8.28 -0.86
N GLU A 200 -14.91 8.94 -1.07
CA GLU A 200 -15.21 9.61 -2.34
C GLU A 200 -14.24 10.75 -2.63
N GLY A 201 -13.85 11.51 -1.59
CA GLY A 201 -12.84 12.55 -1.68
C GLY A 201 -11.47 11.99 -2.07
N LEU A 202 -11.05 10.89 -1.43
CA LEU A 202 -9.82 10.18 -1.78
C LEU A 202 -9.84 9.71 -3.23
N GLN A 203 -10.93 9.09 -3.68
CA GLN A 203 -11.07 8.61 -5.06
C GLN A 203 -10.93 9.76 -6.07
N LYS A 204 -11.62 10.89 -5.84
CA LYS A 204 -11.54 12.06 -6.71
C LYS A 204 -10.13 12.65 -6.74
N ASN A 205 -9.46 12.72 -5.60
CA ASN A 205 -8.10 13.24 -5.49
C ASN A 205 -7.12 12.38 -6.32
N LEU A 206 -7.11 11.06 -6.08
CA LEU A 206 -6.22 10.13 -6.80
C LEU A 206 -6.49 10.12 -8.30
N LEU A 207 -7.76 10.18 -8.72
CA LEU A 207 -8.12 10.30 -10.14
C LEU A 207 -7.62 11.62 -10.75
N GLY A 208 -7.76 12.72 -10.02
CA GLY A 208 -7.23 14.02 -10.44
C GLY A 208 -5.71 13.97 -10.63
N TYR A 209 -4.98 13.34 -9.70
CA TYR A 209 -3.53 13.17 -9.80
C TYR A 209 -3.11 12.34 -11.01
N ALA A 210 -3.85 11.28 -11.32
CA ALA A 210 -3.59 10.42 -12.47
C ALA A 210 -3.90 11.10 -13.82
N GLN A 211 -4.77 12.12 -13.83
CA GLN A 211 -5.18 12.85 -15.04
C GLN A 211 -4.36 14.14 -15.27
N ASP A 212 -3.66 14.65 -14.26
CA ASP A 212 -2.83 15.83 -14.38
C ASP A 212 -1.43 15.51 -14.95
N TRP A 213 -1.31 15.66 -16.27
CA TRP A 213 -0.05 15.42 -16.97
C TRP A 213 1.10 16.33 -16.54
N SER A 214 0.80 17.58 -16.17
CA SER A 214 1.81 18.54 -15.73
C SER A 214 2.39 18.12 -14.38
N ARG A 215 1.54 17.68 -13.46
CA ARG A 215 1.94 17.11 -12.17
C ARG A 215 2.80 15.86 -12.37
N LEU A 216 2.36 14.91 -13.20
CA LEU A 216 3.09 13.67 -13.44
C LEU A 216 4.49 13.91 -14.04
N LYS A 217 4.59 14.83 -15.02
CA LYS A 217 5.88 15.23 -15.59
C LYS A 217 6.78 15.90 -14.54
N GLY A 218 6.23 16.83 -13.76
CA GLY A 218 6.97 17.50 -12.69
C GLY A 218 7.47 16.53 -11.62
N PHE A 219 6.63 15.57 -11.23
CA PHE A 219 6.99 14.51 -10.29
C PHE A 219 8.14 13.65 -10.84
N TYR A 220 8.07 13.25 -12.11
CA TYR A 220 9.12 12.46 -12.74
C TYR A 220 10.48 13.18 -12.76
N GLU A 221 10.51 14.45 -13.18
CA GLU A 221 11.76 15.22 -13.21
C GLU A 221 12.31 15.46 -11.81
N MET A 222 11.46 15.74 -10.83
CA MET A 222 11.87 15.84 -9.42
C MET A 222 12.51 14.54 -8.92
N VAL A 223 11.88 13.38 -9.16
CA VAL A 223 12.43 12.09 -8.72
C VAL A 223 13.75 11.78 -9.43
N LYS A 224 13.89 12.15 -10.70
CA LYS A 224 15.13 12.02 -11.45
C LYS A 224 16.25 12.90 -10.89
N ASP A 225 15.95 14.15 -10.53
CA ASP A 225 16.94 15.03 -9.90
C ASP A 225 17.35 14.51 -8.52
N ASP A 226 16.40 14.00 -7.73
CA ASP A 226 16.68 13.43 -6.41
C ASP A 226 17.48 12.12 -6.50
N SER A 227 17.26 11.30 -7.53
CA SER A 227 18.05 10.08 -7.72
C SER A 227 19.52 10.40 -7.93
N LEU A 228 19.83 11.44 -8.70
CA LEU A 228 21.21 11.89 -8.94
C LEU A 228 21.88 12.38 -7.65
N LYS A 229 21.15 13.09 -6.78
CA LYS A 229 21.66 13.50 -5.45
C LYS A 229 21.97 12.31 -4.54
N MET A 230 21.27 11.18 -4.74
CA MET A 230 21.50 9.92 -4.03
C MET A 230 22.52 9.01 -4.72
N ASN A 231 23.22 9.49 -5.75
CA ASN A 231 24.16 8.72 -6.58
C ASN A 231 23.51 7.47 -7.23
N ILE A 232 22.21 7.56 -7.53
CA ILE A 232 21.46 6.56 -8.29
C ILE A 232 21.46 7.01 -9.75
N GLU A 233 21.97 6.15 -10.63
CA GLU A 233 21.98 6.43 -12.07
C GLU A 233 20.57 6.76 -12.56
N GLY A 234 20.45 7.72 -13.48
CA GLY A 234 19.17 8.08 -14.07
C GLY A 234 18.52 6.95 -14.88
N PRO A 235 17.30 7.19 -15.39
CA PRO A 235 16.52 6.20 -16.14
C PRO A 235 17.33 5.62 -17.32
N ARG A 236 17.55 4.31 -17.28
CA ARG A 236 18.18 3.57 -18.40
C ARG A 236 17.13 3.32 -19.47
N LEU A 237 17.15 4.10 -20.55
CA LEU A 237 16.32 3.85 -21.74
C LEU A 237 16.75 2.54 -22.41
N GLU A 238 15.89 1.52 -22.41
CA GLU A 238 16.15 0.27 -23.12
C GLU A 238 16.37 0.53 -24.62
N ARG A 239 17.36 -0.16 -25.21
CA ARG A 239 17.77 0.01 -26.62
C ARG A 239 16.63 -0.14 -27.63
N ALA A 240 15.53 -0.81 -27.29
CA ALA A 240 14.35 -0.95 -28.14
C ALA A 240 13.71 0.42 -28.50
N ALA A 241 13.76 1.40 -27.60
CA ALA A 241 13.27 2.76 -27.85
C ALA A 241 14.12 3.55 -28.87
N ARG A 242 15.37 3.12 -29.14
CA ARG A 242 16.27 3.77 -30.12
C ARG A 242 15.99 3.35 -31.56
N LYS A 243 15.32 2.20 -31.78
CA LYS A 243 14.84 1.82 -33.12
C LYS A 243 13.46 2.43 -33.31
N GLY A 244 13.46 3.66 -33.82
CA GLY A 244 12.29 4.51 -34.00
C GLY A 244 11.01 3.76 -34.38
N PHE A 245 10.04 3.81 -33.47
CA PHE A 245 8.63 3.61 -33.78
C PHE A 245 8.25 4.61 -34.88
N ARG A 246 7.87 4.12 -36.08
CA ARG A 246 7.22 4.95 -37.11
C ARG A 246 5.74 5.08 -36.74
N PRO A 247 5.25 6.25 -36.32
CA PRO A 247 3.83 6.39 -35.99
C PRO A 247 3.03 6.28 -37.29
N SER A 248 2.04 5.39 -37.31
CA SER A 248 1.01 5.45 -38.35
C SER A 248 0.26 6.78 -38.21
N ARG A 249 -0.05 7.37 -39.37
CA ARG A 249 -0.61 8.73 -39.55
C ARG A 249 -1.83 8.99 -38.67
N ALA A 250 -1.69 9.87 -37.69
CA ALA A 250 -2.72 10.84 -37.30
C ALA A 250 -2.08 12.01 -36.52
N GLY A 251 -1.90 13.14 -37.20
CA GLY A 251 -2.16 14.49 -36.67
C GLY A 251 -1.47 15.02 -35.40
N LEU A 252 -0.28 14.58 -34.99
CA LEU A 252 0.45 15.19 -33.86
C LEU A 252 1.74 15.90 -34.29
N SER A 253 1.96 17.10 -33.73
CA SER A 253 3.11 17.97 -34.00
C SER A 253 4.43 17.40 -33.43
N GLY A 254 5.57 17.84 -33.97
CA GLY A 254 6.89 17.20 -33.75
C GLY A 254 7.35 17.14 -32.29
N GLU A 255 7.06 18.17 -31.49
CA GLU A 255 7.44 18.21 -30.07
C GLU A 255 6.57 17.30 -29.19
N GLN A 256 5.35 16.97 -29.61
CA GLN A 256 4.48 16.02 -28.89
C GLN A 256 4.94 14.56 -29.06
N LYS A 257 5.79 14.26 -30.06
CA LYS A 257 6.20 12.89 -30.40
C LYS A 257 7.41 12.39 -29.61
N GLU A 258 8.29 13.27 -29.16
CA GLU A 258 9.46 12.86 -28.36
C GLU A 258 9.07 12.52 -26.91
N ASP A 259 8.14 13.28 -26.31
CA ASP A 259 7.61 13.02 -24.96
C ASP A 259 6.75 11.74 -24.91
N LEU A 260 6.16 11.28 -26.01
CA LEU A 260 5.27 10.11 -26.04
C LEU A 260 5.99 8.74 -25.93
N SER A 261 7.28 8.65 -26.28
CA SER A 261 8.03 7.37 -26.19
C SER A 261 8.39 6.97 -24.75
N LEU A 262 8.51 7.96 -23.85
CA LEU A 262 8.79 7.75 -22.42
C LEU A 262 7.51 7.39 -21.63
N VAL A 263 6.34 7.72 -22.18
CA VAL A 263 5.07 7.78 -21.45
C VAL A 263 4.10 6.67 -21.84
N GLN A 264 4.23 6.10 -23.04
CA GLN A 264 3.33 5.04 -23.51
C GLN A 264 3.38 3.73 -22.68
N HIS A 265 4.32 3.61 -21.74
CA HIS A 265 4.38 2.46 -20.82
C HIS A 265 3.69 2.72 -19.47
N VAL A 266 3.17 3.91 -19.21
CA VAL A 266 2.39 4.22 -17.98
C VAL A 266 0.88 4.06 -18.22
N GLY A 267 0.42 4.35 -19.44
CA GLY A 267 -1.00 4.25 -19.83
C GLY A 267 -1.62 2.87 -19.65
N PRO A 268 -1.02 1.78 -20.16
CA PRO A 268 -1.58 0.43 -20.01
C PRO A 268 -1.59 -0.10 -18.57
N THR A 269 -0.72 0.44 -17.72
CA THR A 269 -0.62 0.07 -16.30
C THR A 269 -1.73 0.69 -15.46
N LEU A 270 -2.40 1.75 -15.96
CA LEU A 270 -3.48 2.45 -15.26
C LEU A 270 -4.87 2.20 -15.87
N SER A 271 -4.99 1.63 -17.07
CA SER A 271 -6.29 1.45 -17.75
C SER A 271 -6.90 0.05 -17.67
N GLY A 272 -6.23 -0.95 -17.09
CA GLY A 272 -6.88 -2.23 -16.76
C GLY A 272 -7.53 -2.98 -17.94
N GLU A 273 -7.04 -2.82 -19.17
CA GLU A 273 -7.47 -3.67 -20.28
C GLU A 273 -6.69 -4.98 -20.27
N SER A 274 -7.20 -5.92 -19.48
CA SER A 274 -6.88 -7.34 -19.63
C SER A 274 -7.48 -7.84 -20.95
N THR A 275 -6.65 -8.04 -21.97
CA THR A 275 -6.98 -8.97 -23.05
C THR A 275 -6.69 -10.38 -22.56
N ALA A 276 -7.67 -11.04 -21.95
CA ALA A 276 -7.67 -12.49 -21.83
C ALA A 276 -8.27 -13.10 -23.11
N PRO A 277 -7.62 -14.08 -23.78
CA PRO A 277 -8.33 -15.04 -24.59
C PRO A 277 -8.99 -16.09 -23.67
N CYS A 278 -10.16 -16.57 -24.12
CA CYS A 278 -11.05 -17.56 -23.48
C CYS A 278 -10.38 -18.70 -22.72
#